data_AF-A0A537SBA8-F1
#
_entry.id   AF-A0A537SBA8-F1
#
_cell.length_a   1.000
_cell.length_b   1.000
_cell.length_c   1.000
_cell.angle_alpha   90.00
_cell.angle_beta   90.00
_cell.angle_gamma   90.00
#
_symmetry.space_group_name_H-M   'P 1'
#
loop_
_entity.id
_entity.type
_entity.pdbx_description
1 polymer ?
#
loop_
_entity_poly.entity_id
_entity_poly.type
_entity_poly.pdbx_seq_one_letter_code
_entity_poly.pdbx_strand_id
1 'polypeptide(L)'
;MSDSVSDLELLRRRIDEIDDRLQDLLIERAEIVASVGAHKRGTGALPAHQPWREAEIIRRLVRRGKGAFPAATLVRMWRELLAATVRMQSSFTVAVYAPPQAPGYWDIARDHYGSHTPMVPYRSTSHVIGAVIEGQAACRYRPRTIATRGGATCCRPTTMRRM
;
A
#
# COMPACT_ATOMS: atom_id res chain seq x y z
N MET A 1 5.45 -34.49 32.00
CA MET A 1 4.65 -33.50 31.26
C MET A 1 5.16 -32.08 31.56
N SER A 2 6.44 -31.81 31.28
CA SER A 2 7.08 -30.50 31.49
C SER A 2 7.72 -29.92 30.21
N ASP A 3 7.69 -30.66 29.10
CA ASP A 3 8.47 -30.31 27.91
C ASP A 3 7.77 -29.27 27.00
N SER A 4 6.44 -29.13 27.10
CA SER A 4 5.67 -28.25 26.19
C SER A 4 5.81 -26.75 26.46
N VAL A 5 6.09 -26.35 27.71
CA VAL A 5 6.25 -24.93 28.07
C VAL A 5 7.62 -24.42 27.60
N SER A 6 8.66 -25.25 27.74
CA SER A 6 10.01 -24.91 27.30
C SER A 6 10.12 -24.82 25.77
N ASP A 7 9.50 -25.74 25.03
CA ASP A 7 9.52 -25.70 23.55
C ASP A 7 8.82 -24.46 22.99
N LEU A 8 7.69 -24.05 23.57
CA LEU A 8 6.99 -22.84 23.16
C LEU A 8 7.80 -21.57 23.47
N GLU A 9 8.46 -21.51 24.62
CA GLU A 9 9.33 -20.40 24.99
C GLU A 9 10.53 -20.28 24.06
N LEU A 10 11.15 -21.40 23.68
CA LEU A 10 12.25 -21.42 22.71
C LEU A 10 11.80 -20.93 21.34
N LEU A 11 10.61 -21.35 20.88
CA LEU A 11 10.03 -20.86 19.63
C LEU A 11 9.75 -19.36 19.67
N ARG A 12 9.22 -18.85 20.79
CA ARG A 12 8.97 -17.40 20.96
C ARG A 12 10.26 -16.58 20.95
N ARG A 13 11.29 -17.01 21.69
CA ARG A 13 12.61 -16.37 21.63
C ARG A 13 13.16 -16.34 20.21
N ARG A 14 12.95 -17.41 19.45
CA ARG A 14 13.37 -17.46 18.05
C ARG A 14 12.60 -16.46 17.17
N ILE A 15 11.32 -16.21 17.46
CA ILE A 15 10.53 -15.17 16.78
C ILE A 15 11.09 -13.79 17.15
N ASP A 16 11.33 -13.53 18.44
CA ASP A 16 11.88 -12.25 18.90
C ASP A 16 13.23 -11.94 18.22
N GLU A 17 14.15 -12.92 18.15
CA GLU A 17 15.43 -12.80 17.43
C GLU A 17 15.26 -12.53 15.91
N ILE A 18 14.17 -13.02 15.31
CA ILE A 18 13.86 -12.74 13.90
C ILE A 18 13.33 -11.31 13.78
N ASP A 19 12.44 -10.89 14.67
CA ASP A 19 11.81 -9.58 14.66
C ASP A 19 12.83 -8.46 14.90
N ASP A 20 13.78 -8.64 15.82
CA ASP A 20 14.88 -7.71 16.03
C ASP A 20 15.72 -7.53 14.74
N ARG A 21 16.10 -8.64 14.10
CA ARG A 21 16.84 -8.59 12.83
C ARG A 21 16.03 -7.97 11.69
N LEU A 22 14.71 -8.19 11.66
CA LEU A 22 13.84 -7.52 10.70
C LEU A 22 13.82 -6.01 10.95
N GLN A 23 13.76 -5.58 12.20
CA GLN A 23 13.82 -4.16 12.57
C GLN A 23 15.15 -3.52 12.16
N ASP A 24 16.28 -4.18 12.44
CA ASP A 24 17.61 -3.71 12.04
C ASP A 24 17.70 -3.52 10.52
N LEU A 25 17.23 -4.49 9.74
CA LEU A 25 17.21 -4.41 8.27
C LEU A 25 16.29 -3.31 7.75
N LEU A 26 15.19 -3.01 8.46
CA LEU A 26 14.29 -1.92 8.11
C LEU A 26 14.93 -0.56 8.38
N ILE A 27 15.68 -0.42 9.47
CA ILE A 27 16.43 0.78 9.82
C ILE A 27 17.52 1.03 8.77
N GLU A 28 18.36 0.03 8.49
CA GLU A 28 19.41 0.12 7.45
C GLU A 28 18.81 0.53 6.09
N ARG A 29 17.69 -0.09 5.71
CA ARG A 29 16.97 0.27 4.48
C ARG A 29 16.53 1.73 4.49
N ALA A 30 16.03 2.24 5.60
CA ALA A 30 15.56 3.62 5.72
C ALA A 30 16.72 4.62 5.58
N GLU A 31 17.88 4.32 6.13
CA GLU A 31 19.10 5.13 5.98
C GLU A 31 19.60 5.18 4.54
N ILE A 32 19.61 4.04 3.85
CA ILE A 32 19.95 3.97 2.41
C ILE A 32 18.95 4.80 1.60
N VAL A 33 17.65 4.70 1.89
CA VAL A 33 16.60 5.50 1.22
C VAL A 33 16.81 6.99 1.45
N ALA A 34 17.16 7.41 2.66
CA ALA A 34 17.45 8.81 2.97
C ALA A 34 18.64 9.32 2.15
N SER A 35 19.69 8.50 2.03
CA SER A 35 20.89 8.79 1.22
C SER A 35 20.56 8.89 -0.28
N VAL A 36 19.74 7.97 -0.80
CA VAL A 36 19.21 8.05 -2.17
C VAL A 36 18.41 9.34 -2.38
N GLY A 37 17.59 9.74 -1.40
CA GLY A 37 16.82 10.98 -1.44
C GLY A 37 17.72 12.21 -1.50
N ALA A 38 18.80 12.24 -0.69
CA ALA A 38 19.78 13.32 -0.71
C ALA A 38 20.49 13.43 -2.08
N HIS A 39 20.89 12.30 -2.66
CA HIS A 39 21.54 12.27 -3.98
C HIS A 39 20.60 12.74 -5.10
N LYS A 40 19.33 12.35 -5.07
CA LYS A 40 18.32 12.80 -6.05
C LYS A 40 18.08 14.31 -5.99
N ARG A 41 18.07 14.91 -4.79
CA ARG A 41 17.94 16.37 -4.63
C ARG A 41 19.13 17.13 -5.22
N GLY A 42 20.35 16.62 -5.02
CA GLY A 42 21.57 17.25 -5.56
C GLY A 42 21.69 17.18 -7.09
N THR A 43 20.99 16.25 -7.74
CA THR A 43 21.07 16.03 -9.20
C THR A 43 19.83 16.52 -9.96
N GLY A 44 18.77 16.95 -9.26
CA GLY A 44 17.48 17.33 -9.85
C GLY A 44 16.79 16.20 -10.64
N ALA A 45 17.28 14.97 -10.52
CA ALA A 45 17.10 13.97 -11.57
C ALA A 45 15.73 13.28 -11.53
N LEU A 46 15.12 13.08 -10.36
CA LEU A 46 13.96 12.20 -10.22
C LEU A 46 13.03 12.56 -9.04
N PRO A 47 11.69 12.38 -9.20
CA PRO A 47 10.75 12.53 -8.10
C PRO A 47 10.97 11.47 -7.01
N ALA A 48 10.55 11.79 -5.78
CA ALA A 48 10.61 10.89 -4.63
C ALA A 48 9.72 9.65 -4.84
N HIS A 49 8.49 9.86 -5.29
CA HIS A 49 7.54 8.79 -5.61
C HIS A 49 7.73 8.28 -7.03
N GLN A 50 8.01 6.98 -7.18
CA GLN A 50 8.28 6.33 -8.48
C GLN A 50 7.47 5.03 -8.61
N PRO A 51 6.21 5.10 -9.09
CA PRO A 51 5.31 3.95 -9.12
C PRO A 51 5.85 2.72 -9.85
N TRP A 52 6.64 2.94 -10.92
CA TRP A 52 7.24 1.85 -11.69
C TRP A 52 8.23 1.05 -10.85
N ARG A 53 9.02 1.73 -10.01
CA ARG A 53 10.04 1.12 -9.14
C ARG A 53 9.38 0.35 -8.00
N GLU A 54 8.30 0.90 -7.44
CA GLU A 54 7.51 0.22 -6.41
C GLU A 54 6.89 -1.08 -6.95
N ALA A 55 6.29 -1.02 -8.14
CA ALA A 55 5.73 -2.19 -8.79
C ALA A 55 6.80 -3.26 -9.09
N GLU A 56 8.00 -2.85 -9.51
CA GLU A 56 9.14 -3.75 -9.72
C GLU A 56 9.57 -4.45 -8.41
N ILE A 57 9.72 -3.69 -7.32
CA ILE A 57 10.08 -4.22 -6.00
C ILE A 57 9.05 -5.25 -5.54
N ILE A 58 7.76 -4.90 -5.60
CA ILE A 58 6.68 -5.79 -5.16
C ILE A 58 6.65 -7.07 -6.00
N ARG A 59 6.71 -6.97 -7.34
CA ARG A 59 6.74 -8.14 -8.23
C ARG A 59 7.94 -9.04 -7.97
N ARG A 60 9.12 -8.47 -7.68
CA ARG A 60 10.31 -9.23 -7.32
C ARG A 60 10.11 -10.00 -6.01
N LEU A 61 9.53 -9.37 -4.99
CA LEU A 61 9.32 -9.99 -3.69
C LEU A 61 8.25 -11.09 -3.72
N VAL A 62 7.13 -10.85 -4.41
CA VAL A 62 6.09 -11.86 -4.61
C VAL A 62 6.65 -13.08 -5.33
N ARG A 63 7.46 -12.90 -6.38
CA ARG A 63 8.13 -14.02 -7.09
C ARG A 63 9.15 -14.76 -6.23
N ARG A 64 9.82 -14.07 -5.30
CA ARG A 64 10.79 -14.69 -4.38
C ARG A 64 10.10 -15.47 -3.27
N GLY A 65 8.90 -15.04 -2.86
CA GLY A 65 8.14 -15.66 -1.77
C GLY A 65 7.96 -17.16 -1.99
N LYS A 66 8.51 -17.96 -1.09
CA LYS A 66 8.30 -19.41 -0.98
C LYS A 66 7.87 -19.69 0.46
N GLY A 67 6.87 -20.55 0.64
CA GLY A 67 6.38 -20.95 1.97
C GLY A 67 4.99 -20.44 2.31
N ALA A 68 4.62 -20.54 3.59
CA ALA A 68 3.26 -20.35 4.08
C ALA A 68 2.79 -18.87 4.19
N PHE A 69 3.67 -17.91 3.92
CA PHE A 69 3.34 -16.49 4.10
C PHE A 69 2.45 -15.97 2.95
N PRO A 70 1.25 -15.40 3.23
CA PRO A 70 0.34 -14.97 2.18
C PRO A 70 0.91 -13.82 1.33
N ALA A 71 0.89 -13.99 0.01
CA ALA A 71 1.41 -12.98 -0.91
C ALA A 71 0.68 -11.63 -0.80
N ALA A 72 -0.64 -11.65 -0.57
CA ALA A 72 -1.43 -10.43 -0.38
C ALA A 72 -0.96 -9.61 0.84
N THR A 73 -0.68 -10.29 1.96
CA THR A 73 -0.15 -9.65 3.17
C THR A 73 1.23 -9.07 2.93
N LEU A 74 2.10 -9.79 2.23
CA LEU A 74 3.43 -9.28 1.85
C LEU A 74 3.34 -8.00 1.02
N VAL A 75 2.44 -7.99 0.02
CA VAL A 75 2.19 -6.80 -0.80
C VAL A 75 1.74 -5.65 0.09
N ARG A 76 0.82 -5.89 1.04
CA ARG A 76 0.32 -4.82 1.92
C ARG A 76 1.42 -4.25 2.81
N MET A 77 2.20 -5.10 3.46
CA MET A 77 3.32 -4.67 4.30
C MET A 77 4.32 -3.83 3.51
N TRP A 78 4.67 -4.26 2.29
CA TRP A 78 5.59 -3.52 1.46
C TRP A 78 5.03 -2.19 0.94
N ARG A 79 3.72 -2.09 0.70
CA ARG A 79 3.09 -0.81 0.34
C ARG A 79 3.18 0.20 1.47
N GLU A 80 2.91 -0.21 2.71
CA GLU A 80 3.05 0.66 3.88
C GLU A 80 4.51 1.11 4.05
N LEU A 81 5.46 0.19 3.93
CA LEU A 81 6.89 0.50 4.00
C LEU A 81 7.33 1.48 2.91
N LEU A 82 6.88 1.27 1.67
CA LEU A 82 7.20 2.14 0.54
C LEU A 82 6.61 3.55 0.73
N ALA A 83 5.34 3.63 1.12
CA ALA A 83 4.66 4.89 1.42
C ALA A 83 5.39 5.69 2.52
N ALA A 84 5.79 5.02 3.61
CA ALA A 84 6.56 5.64 4.68
C ALA A 84 7.88 6.23 4.13
N THR A 85 8.61 5.47 3.29
CA THR A 85 9.88 5.94 2.72
C THR A 85 9.75 7.10 1.73
N VAL A 86 8.66 7.15 0.95
CA VAL A 86 8.38 8.30 0.06
C VAL A 86 8.17 9.57 0.87
N ARG A 87 7.47 9.46 2.02
CA ARG A 87 7.25 10.59 2.94
C ARG A 87 8.52 11.07 3.63
N MET A 88 9.48 10.19 3.87
CA MET A 88 10.79 10.59 4.39
C MET A 88 11.58 11.47 3.40
N GLN A 89 11.35 11.28 2.10
CA GLN A 89 12.08 12.00 1.05
C GLN A 89 11.45 13.34 0.68
N SER A 90 10.12 13.47 0.81
CA SER A 90 9.35 14.68 0.47
C SER A 90 8.00 14.70 1.18
N SER A 91 7.43 15.90 1.38
CA SER A 91 6.03 16.04 1.75
C SER A 91 5.14 15.42 0.67
N PHE A 92 4.42 14.35 1.03
CA PHE A 92 3.58 13.60 0.10
C PHE A 92 2.14 13.57 0.61
N THR A 93 1.27 14.32 -0.07
CA THR A 93 -0.17 14.39 0.20
C THR A 93 -0.93 13.89 -1.04
N VAL A 94 -1.96 13.09 -0.83
CA VAL A 94 -2.77 12.51 -1.92
C VAL A 94 -4.14 13.16 -1.97
N ALA A 95 -4.50 13.69 -3.14
CA ALA A 95 -5.86 14.13 -3.43
C ALA A 95 -6.68 12.93 -3.91
N VAL A 96 -7.76 12.62 -3.19
CA VAL A 96 -8.60 11.45 -3.45
C VAL A 96 -9.97 11.89 -3.94
N TYR A 97 -10.38 11.38 -5.09
CA TYR A 97 -11.78 11.50 -5.52
C TYR A 97 -12.65 10.59 -4.64
N ALA A 98 -13.50 11.17 -3.79
CA ALA A 98 -14.35 10.46 -2.85
C ALA A 98 -15.76 11.09 -2.83
N PRO A 99 -16.60 10.82 -3.84
CA PRO A 99 -17.99 11.27 -3.85
C PRO A 99 -18.81 10.42 -2.84
N PRO A 100 -19.88 10.97 -2.25
CA PRO A 100 -20.73 10.23 -1.29
C PRO A 100 -21.28 8.91 -1.83
N GLN A 101 -21.46 8.81 -3.15
CA GLN A 101 -22.01 7.64 -3.83
C GLN A 101 -20.99 6.51 -4.04
N ALA A 102 -19.68 6.78 -3.88
CA ALA A 102 -18.61 5.80 -4.08
C ALA A 102 -17.48 5.99 -3.05
N PRO A 103 -17.74 5.74 -1.75
CA PRO A 103 -16.75 5.91 -0.70
C PRO A 103 -15.55 4.96 -0.85
N GLY A 104 -15.71 3.83 -1.53
CA GLY A 104 -14.65 2.81 -1.70
C GLY A 104 -13.38 3.32 -2.40
N TYR A 105 -13.42 4.47 -3.09
CA TYR A 105 -12.20 5.09 -3.63
C TYR A 105 -11.24 5.55 -2.54
N TRP A 106 -11.76 5.91 -1.36
CA TRP A 106 -10.94 6.20 -0.20
C TRP A 106 -10.16 4.98 0.27
N ASP A 107 -10.82 3.83 0.37
CA ASP A 107 -10.18 2.60 0.83
C ASP A 107 -9.13 2.10 -0.15
N ILE A 108 -9.39 2.18 -1.46
CA ILE A 108 -8.38 1.79 -2.45
C ILE A 108 -7.19 2.77 -2.45
N ALA A 109 -7.43 4.07 -2.23
CA ALA A 109 -6.34 5.03 -2.07
C ALA A 109 -5.49 4.70 -0.82
N ARG A 110 -6.14 4.41 0.31
CA ARG A 110 -5.50 3.96 1.55
C ARG A 110 -4.71 2.68 1.35
N ASP A 111 -5.22 1.74 0.55
CA ASP A 111 -4.54 0.49 0.24
C ASP A 111 -3.29 0.69 -0.61
N HIS A 112 -3.30 1.71 -1.47
CA HIS A 112 -2.20 1.99 -2.38
C HIS A 112 -1.09 2.82 -1.72
N TYR A 113 -1.48 3.90 -1.03
CA TYR A 113 -0.58 4.91 -0.48
C TYR A 113 -0.31 4.75 1.01
N GLY A 114 -0.84 3.70 1.63
CA GLY A 114 -0.66 3.42 3.04
C GLY A 114 -1.63 4.17 3.95
N SER A 115 -1.75 3.70 5.18
CA SER A 115 -2.71 4.22 6.17
C SER A 115 -2.29 5.54 6.81
N HIS A 116 -1.00 5.84 6.82
CA HIS A 116 -0.42 7.02 7.48
C HIS A 116 -0.14 8.19 6.52
N THR A 117 -0.45 8.04 5.23
CA THR A 117 -0.25 9.11 4.25
C THR A 117 -1.39 10.13 4.34
N PRO A 118 -1.10 11.44 4.45
CA PRO A 118 -2.12 12.48 4.41
C PRO A 118 -2.95 12.40 3.12
N MET A 119 -4.27 12.29 3.26
CA MET A 119 -5.22 12.21 2.15
C MET A 119 -6.30 13.28 2.31
N VAL A 120 -6.59 13.99 1.22
CA VAL A 120 -7.64 15.01 1.17
C VAL A 120 -8.77 14.54 0.26
N PRO A 121 -10.01 14.41 0.76
CA PRO A 121 -11.14 13.97 -0.04
C PRO A 121 -11.72 15.12 -0.87
N TYR A 122 -12.03 14.85 -2.13
CA TYR A 122 -12.70 15.78 -3.04
C TYR A 122 -13.91 15.14 -3.70
N ARG A 123 -14.98 15.93 -3.86
CA ARG A 123 -16.24 15.47 -4.45
C ARG A 123 -16.28 15.55 -5.99
N SER A 124 -15.34 16.27 -6.61
CA SER A 124 -15.27 16.49 -8.05
C SER A 124 -13.89 16.14 -8.58
N THR A 125 -13.83 15.46 -9.73
CA THR A 125 -12.58 15.16 -10.41
C THR A 125 -11.81 16.41 -10.83
N SER A 126 -12.51 17.50 -11.15
CA SER A 126 -11.89 18.77 -11.52
C SER A 126 -11.14 19.38 -10.33
N HIS A 127 -11.71 19.30 -9.12
CA HIS A 127 -11.02 19.78 -7.92
C HIS A 127 -9.80 18.92 -7.56
N VAL A 128 -9.87 17.61 -7.78
CA VAL A 128 -8.70 16.72 -7.58
C VAL A 128 -7.57 17.10 -8.54
N ILE A 129 -7.90 17.43 -9.80
CA ILE A 129 -6.91 17.88 -10.78
C ILE A 129 -6.34 19.25 -10.39
N GLY A 130 -7.21 20.19 -10.03
CA GLY A 130 -6.81 21.53 -9.57
C GLY A 130 -5.85 21.45 -8.39
N ALA A 131 -6.17 20.66 -7.36
CA ALA A 131 -5.32 20.48 -6.18
C ALA A 131 -3.91 19.96 -6.51
N VAL A 132 -3.76 19.10 -7.53
CA VAL A 132 -2.44 18.62 -7.96
C VAL A 132 -1.70 19.69 -8.76
N ILE A 133 -2.39 20.43 -9.63
CA ILE A 133 -1.80 21.52 -10.43
C ILE A 133 -1.35 22.67 -9.52
N GLU A 134 -2.14 23.01 -8.50
CA GLU A 134 -1.87 24.06 -7.51
C GLU A 134 -0.83 23.64 -6.46
N GLY A 135 -0.32 22.40 -6.51
CA GLY A 135 0.69 21.90 -5.58
C GLY A 135 0.17 21.56 -4.17
N GLN A 136 -1.15 21.57 -3.96
CA GLN A 136 -1.79 21.17 -2.70
C GLN A 136 -1.72 19.64 -2.48
N ALA A 137 -1.55 18.86 -3.55
CA ALA A 137 -1.35 17.42 -3.49
C ALA A 137 -0.25 16.96 -4.46
N ALA A 138 0.58 16.01 -4.01
CA ALA A 138 1.66 15.41 -4.80
C ALA A 138 1.16 14.34 -5.78
N CYS A 139 -0.02 13.76 -5.54
CA CYS A 139 -0.59 12.73 -6.40
C CYS A 139 -2.12 12.77 -6.41
N ARG A 140 -2.70 12.41 -7.56
CA ARG A 140 -4.14 12.17 -7.72
C ARG A 140 -4.41 10.68 -7.71
N TYR A 141 -5.36 10.25 -6.87
CA TYR A 141 -5.99 8.95 -7.01
C TYR A 141 -7.31 9.07 -7.78
N ARG A 142 -7.38 8.40 -8.95
CA ARG A 142 -8.63 8.13 -9.67
C ARG A 142 -8.56 6.68 -10.18
N PRO A 143 -9.38 5.76 -9.67
CA PRO A 143 -9.45 4.44 -10.25
C PRO A 143 -9.99 4.57 -11.66
N ARG A 144 -9.42 3.78 -12.58
CA ARG A 144 -10.05 3.56 -13.88
C ARG A 144 -11.29 2.73 -13.60
N THR A 145 -12.47 3.35 -13.63
CA THR A 145 -13.70 2.59 -13.77
C THR A 145 -13.58 1.83 -15.09
N ILE A 146 -13.31 0.52 -15.00
CA ILE A 146 -13.69 -0.37 -16.09
C ILE A 146 -15.20 -0.23 -16.16
N ALA A 147 -15.70 0.37 -17.23
CA ALA A 147 -17.11 0.30 -17.51
C ALA A 147 -17.46 -1.18 -17.61
N THR A 148 -18.03 -1.75 -16.56
CA THR A 148 -18.89 -2.91 -16.71
C THR A 148 -20.03 -2.43 -17.59
N ARG A 149 -19.88 -2.63 -18.91
CA ARG A 149 -21.01 -2.55 -19.83
C ARG A 149 -22.10 -3.41 -19.22
N GLY A 150 -23.21 -2.77 -18.90
CA GLY A 150 -24.39 -3.44 -18.37
C GLY A 150 -24.75 -4.62 -19.25
N GLY A 151 -24.85 -5.77 -18.60
CA GLY A 151 -25.52 -6.97 -19.07
C GLY A 151 -26.16 -7.58 -17.85
N ALA A 152 -27.31 -7.04 -17.45
CA ALA A 152 -28.19 -7.72 -16.52
C ALA A 152 -28.60 -9.05 -17.15
N THR A 153 -28.41 -10.16 -16.43
CA THR A 153 -29.47 -11.12 -16.06
C THR A 153 -28.87 -12.39 -15.47
N CYS A 154 -29.68 -13.04 -14.64
CA CYS A 154 -29.56 -14.43 -14.21
C CYS A 154 -28.79 -14.68 -12.92
N CYS A 155 -29.40 -14.28 -11.80
CA CYS A 155 -29.51 -15.14 -10.62
C CYS A 155 -30.91 -14.89 -10.01
N ARG A 156 -31.93 -15.58 -10.53
CA ARG A 156 -33.17 -15.78 -9.77
C ARG A 156 -32.86 -16.78 -8.65
N PRO A 157 -33.20 -16.51 -7.38
CA PRO A 157 -33.14 -17.54 -6.36
C PRO A 157 -34.27 -18.54 -6.60
N THR A 158 -33.91 -19.77 -6.91
CA THR A 158 -34.80 -20.93 -6.93
C THR A 158 -35.38 -21.12 -5.53
N THR A 159 -36.60 -20.64 -5.31
CA THR A 159 -37.37 -21.04 -4.13
C THR A 159 -38.05 -22.36 -4.47
N MET A 160 -37.44 -23.46 -4.02
CA MET A 160 -38.15 -24.70 -3.75
C MET A 160 -39.28 -24.40 -2.76
N ARG A 161 -40.53 -24.64 -3.15
CA ARG A 161 -41.55 -25.03 -2.17
C ARG A 161 -42.42 -26.13 -2.77
N ARG A 162 -42.39 -27.24 -2.05
CA ARG A 162 -43.19 -28.45 -2.22
C ARG A 162 -44.63 -28.19 -1.77
N MET A 163 -45.51 -29.06 -2.29
CA MET A 163 -46.94 -29.28 -2.00
C MET A 163 -47.91 -28.28 -2.61
#